data_AF-X5MAL5-F1
#
_entry.id   AF-X5MAL5-F1
#
_cell.length_a   1.000
_cell.length_b   1.000
_cell.length_c   1.000
_cell.angle_alpha   90.00
_cell.angle_beta   90.00
_cell.angle_gamma   90.00
#
_symmetry.space_group_name_H-M   'P 1'
#
loop_
_entity.id
_entity.type
_entity.pdbx_description
1 polymer ?
#
loop_
_entity_poly.entity_id
_entity_poly.type
_entity_poly.pdbx_seq_one_letter_code
_entity_poly.pdbx_strand_id
1 'polypeptide(L)'
;MPEANTPILVGGGQITQRGVAVADALSPMALMAEAAKRALADAKGGDALAQQLDTVAVVRFTADSPEAGRLSFGQYTNAPRTLANAVGARPDRELYTATGGNTPQWLVNRTAEEIANGEADCVLLAGSEGLHSILSALNQGQELDWGDEPGGEPTHIGVEKPGVNEMERRHAMFFPVNTYPMFENAIRGQLGRTVKDHQLELGKLFSKFTKVASENPHAWFPTFRSPEEIATETETNRYVGFPYTKYMNSIIRVDQAAAVVMMSVEKARELGIPEDRWVYLHGCADANDLWYVTERVNYHSSPAIRTMGQKALGMAGMSIDEMDYLDLYSCFPSAVQIGAQELGISLDDPRDFTVTGGLPYFGGAGNNYVMHSIATMLDKVRAKPGSKGLCTANGWFVTKHSIGVYSTTPKEGQWERENPATYQAELDAMDHPIVDEMPDGDAKIETYTVVHGREGAQFGMVLGRMNDTGHRFVAHVPADKALLETMKTKEMLGASGNVKPAQPGADGKLGTNTFTPAA
;
A
#
# COMPACT_ATOMS: atom_id res chain seq x y z
N MET A 1 4.25 -20.10 28.60
CA MET A 1 4.22 -20.95 27.38
C MET A 1 3.08 -20.47 26.50
N PRO A 2 3.26 -20.41 25.17
CA PRO A 2 2.18 -20.05 24.25
C PRO A 2 1.05 -21.07 24.30
N GLU A 3 -0.20 -20.61 24.16
CA GLU A 3 -1.38 -21.47 24.05
C GLU A 3 -1.37 -22.27 22.74
N ALA A 4 -2.10 -23.38 22.71
CA ALA A 4 -2.18 -24.29 21.55
C ALA A 4 -2.56 -23.55 20.25
N ASN A 5 -3.60 -22.70 20.33
CA ASN A 5 -4.12 -21.94 19.19
C ASN A 5 -3.37 -20.63 18.94
N THR A 6 -2.22 -20.39 19.60
CA THR A 6 -1.43 -19.18 19.33
C THR A 6 -0.99 -19.17 17.86
N PRO A 7 -1.33 -18.14 17.08
CA PRO A 7 -0.95 -18.07 15.68
C PRO A 7 0.53 -17.71 15.52
N ILE A 8 1.21 -18.41 14.60
CA ILE A 8 2.61 -18.18 14.24
C ILE A 8 2.80 -18.23 12.72
N LEU A 9 3.69 -17.36 12.21
CA LEU A 9 4.22 -17.50 10.86
C LEU A 9 5.44 -18.42 10.90
N VAL A 10 5.46 -19.41 10.00
CA VAL A 10 6.50 -20.46 9.99
C VAL A 10 7.30 -20.50 8.70
N GLY A 11 6.82 -19.88 7.62
CA GLY A 11 7.51 -19.88 6.33
C GLY A 11 7.30 -18.58 5.57
N GLY A 12 8.35 -18.07 4.93
CA GLY A 12 8.29 -16.93 4.00
C GLY A 12 8.96 -17.29 2.67
N GLY A 13 8.36 -16.83 1.56
CA GLY A 13 8.89 -17.08 0.22
C GLY A 13 8.72 -15.88 -0.68
N GLN A 14 9.76 -15.55 -1.45
CA GLN A 14 9.77 -14.41 -2.35
C GLN A 14 10.43 -14.77 -3.69
N ILE A 15 9.95 -14.16 -4.78
CA ILE A 15 10.56 -14.22 -6.09
C ILE A 15 10.40 -12.89 -6.83
N THR A 16 11.40 -12.58 -7.66
CA THR A 16 11.40 -11.44 -8.57
C THR A 16 11.98 -11.88 -9.90
N GLN A 17 11.28 -11.60 -10.99
CA GLN A 17 11.67 -11.93 -12.34
C GLN A 17 12.09 -10.65 -13.08
N ARG A 18 13.35 -10.53 -13.52
CA ARG A 18 13.86 -9.35 -14.24
C ARG A 18 14.58 -9.78 -15.50
N GLY A 19 14.43 -8.98 -16.58
CA GLY A 19 15.20 -9.17 -17.81
C GLY A 19 14.91 -10.48 -18.54
N VAL A 20 13.75 -11.09 -18.29
CA VAL A 20 13.30 -12.31 -18.96
C VAL A 20 12.57 -11.93 -20.24
N ALA A 21 12.79 -12.70 -21.32
CA ALA A 21 12.05 -12.51 -22.56
C ALA A 21 10.56 -12.84 -22.35
N VAL A 22 9.66 -12.12 -23.02
CA VAL A 22 8.20 -12.29 -22.84
C VAL A 22 7.76 -13.75 -23.01
N ALA A 23 8.33 -14.47 -23.98
CA ALA A 23 8.02 -15.87 -24.24
C ALA A 23 8.43 -16.83 -23.11
N ASP A 24 9.43 -16.46 -22.31
CA ASP A 24 9.96 -17.26 -21.19
C ASP A 24 9.46 -16.75 -19.83
N ALA A 25 8.67 -15.67 -19.82
CA ALA A 25 8.20 -15.03 -18.60
C ALA A 25 7.18 -15.92 -17.88
N LEU A 26 7.41 -16.16 -16.59
CA LEU A 26 6.42 -16.77 -15.72
C LEU A 26 5.19 -15.87 -15.62
N SER A 27 4.01 -16.48 -15.68
CA SER A 27 2.74 -15.80 -15.39
C SER A 27 2.68 -15.34 -13.92
N PRO A 28 1.82 -14.36 -13.57
CA PRO A 28 1.61 -13.95 -12.19
C PRO A 28 1.32 -15.16 -11.27
N MET A 29 0.50 -16.10 -11.73
CA MET A 29 0.18 -17.31 -10.99
C MET A 29 1.39 -18.24 -10.82
N ALA A 30 2.21 -18.42 -11.86
CA ALA A 30 3.41 -19.23 -11.76
C ALA A 30 4.45 -18.62 -10.79
N LEU A 31 4.61 -17.29 -10.81
CA LEU A 31 5.41 -16.58 -9.81
C LEU A 31 4.88 -16.79 -8.40
N MET A 32 3.55 -16.72 -8.21
CA MET A 32 2.90 -16.94 -6.93
C MET A 32 3.10 -18.37 -6.42
N ALA A 33 2.96 -19.37 -7.29
CA ALA A 33 3.20 -20.77 -6.96
C ALA A 33 4.66 -21.03 -6.54
N GLU A 34 5.62 -20.40 -7.21
CA GLU A 34 7.03 -20.48 -6.84
C GLU A 34 7.31 -19.81 -5.49
N ALA A 35 6.72 -18.65 -5.21
CA ALA A 35 6.81 -18.01 -3.89
C ALA A 35 6.19 -18.90 -2.79
N ALA A 36 5.04 -19.52 -3.04
CA ALA A 36 4.38 -20.44 -2.12
C ALA A 36 5.24 -21.68 -1.84
N LYS A 37 5.83 -22.30 -2.87
CA LYS A 37 6.77 -23.42 -2.72
C LYS A 37 7.98 -23.05 -1.86
N ARG A 38 8.53 -21.84 -2.04
CA ARG A 38 9.61 -21.31 -1.20
C ARG A 38 9.17 -21.13 0.26
N ALA A 39 7.97 -20.61 0.51
CA ALA A 39 7.45 -20.45 1.87
C ALA A 39 7.24 -21.80 2.57
N LEU A 40 6.69 -22.80 1.87
CA LEU A 40 6.51 -24.17 2.37
C LEU A 40 7.86 -24.84 2.66
N ALA A 41 8.87 -24.62 1.80
CA ALA A 41 10.23 -25.12 2.01
C ALA A 41 10.96 -24.40 3.16
N ASP A 42 10.78 -23.09 3.33
CA ASP A 42 11.33 -22.33 4.46
C ASP A 42 10.79 -22.83 5.80
N ALA A 43 9.50 -23.18 5.86
CA ALA A 43 8.86 -23.84 7.01
C ALA A 43 9.37 -25.27 7.28
N LYS A 44 10.29 -25.80 6.46
CA LYS A 44 10.86 -27.15 6.54
C LYS A 44 9.87 -28.30 6.32
N GLY A 45 8.70 -28.00 5.75
CA GLY A 45 7.66 -28.99 5.46
C GLY A 45 7.51 -29.33 3.97
N GLY A 46 7.79 -28.39 3.06
CA GLY A 46 7.70 -28.59 1.61
C GLY A 46 6.34 -29.15 1.16
N ASP A 47 6.36 -30.12 0.25
CA ASP A 47 5.15 -30.76 -0.29
C ASP A 47 4.29 -31.43 0.79
N ALA A 48 4.91 -31.98 1.85
CA ALA A 48 4.15 -32.60 2.94
C ALA A 48 3.30 -31.58 3.69
N LEU A 49 3.81 -30.36 3.87
CA LEU A 49 3.07 -29.25 4.46
C LEU A 49 1.99 -28.71 3.51
N ALA A 50 2.23 -28.73 2.20
CA ALA A 50 1.21 -28.35 1.22
C ALA A 50 -0.07 -29.21 1.33
N GLN A 51 0.07 -30.51 1.64
CA GLN A 51 -1.05 -31.41 1.87
C GLN A 51 -1.83 -31.12 3.17
N GLN A 52 -1.27 -30.32 4.08
CA GLN A 52 -1.89 -29.98 5.36
C GLN A 52 -2.61 -28.63 5.33
N LEU A 53 -2.54 -27.90 4.21
CA LEU A 53 -3.21 -26.60 4.07
C LEU A 53 -4.72 -26.80 4.07
N ASP A 54 -5.41 -26.26 5.09
CA ASP A 54 -6.87 -26.19 5.13
C ASP A 54 -7.40 -24.95 4.40
N THR A 55 -6.57 -23.90 4.28
CA THR A 55 -6.95 -22.62 3.68
C THR A 55 -5.86 -22.12 2.74
N VAL A 56 -6.26 -21.72 1.54
CA VAL A 56 -5.43 -20.94 0.61
C VAL A 56 -6.09 -19.60 0.35
N ALA A 57 -5.37 -18.52 0.67
CA ALA A 57 -5.84 -17.16 0.49
C ALA A 57 -4.93 -16.37 -0.46
N VAL A 58 -5.54 -15.73 -1.45
CA VAL A 58 -4.84 -14.97 -2.49
C VAL A 58 -5.15 -13.48 -2.38
N VAL A 59 -4.09 -12.67 -2.34
CA VAL A 59 -4.14 -11.22 -2.47
C VAL A 59 -4.53 -10.88 -3.91
N ARG A 60 -5.54 -10.03 -4.07
CA ARG A 60 -6.14 -9.71 -5.38
C ARG A 60 -5.13 -9.15 -6.36
N PHE A 61 -5.14 -9.66 -7.58
CA PHE A 61 -4.37 -9.10 -8.70
C PHE A 61 -4.83 -7.67 -9.00
N THR A 62 -3.90 -6.77 -9.34
CA THR A 62 -4.27 -5.41 -9.75
C THR A 62 -5.20 -5.42 -10.96
N ALA A 63 -4.96 -6.33 -11.92
CA ALA A 63 -5.78 -6.49 -13.12
C ALA A 63 -7.24 -6.91 -12.83
N ASP A 64 -7.49 -7.51 -11.66
CA ASP A 64 -8.84 -7.91 -11.23
C ASP A 64 -9.52 -6.84 -10.36
N SER A 65 -8.84 -5.72 -10.10
CA SER A 65 -9.39 -4.62 -9.31
C SER A 65 -10.38 -3.82 -10.16
N PRO A 66 -11.55 -3.41 -9.62
CA PRO A 66 -12.59 -2.74 -10.40
C PRO A 66 -12.11 -1.53 -11.22
N GLU A 67 -11.13 -0.79 -10.69
CA GLU A 67 -10.58 0.42 -11.30
C GLU A 67 -9.55 0.17 -12.41
N ALA A 68 -8.95 -1.02 -12.49
CA ALA A 68 -7.93 -1.32 -13.50
C ALA A 68 -8.54 -1.66 -14.88
N GLY A 69 -9.83 -2.00 -14.91
CA GLY A 69 -10.48 -2.62 -16.06
C GLY A 69 -10.02 -4.08 -16.23
N ARG A 70 -10.94 -4.97 -16.58
CA ARG A 70 -10.60 -6.40 -16.78
C ARG A 70 -9.78 -6.56 -18.06
N LEU A 71 -8.60 -7.19 -17.95
CA LEU A 71 -7.86 -7.69 -19.11
C LEU A 71 -8.69 -8.79 -19.78
N SER A 72 -8.66 -8.87 -21.12
CA SER A 72 -9.41 -9.88 -21.88
C SER A 72 -8.72 -11.26 -21.94
N PHE A 73 -7.54 -11.40 -21.31
CA PHE A 73 -6.71 -12.61 -21.27
C PHE A 73 -6.04 -12.71 -19.90
N GLY A 74 -5.42 -13.85 -19.57
CA GLY A 74 -4.68 -13.98 -18.31
C GLY A 74 -5.56 -14.05 -17.06
N GLN A 75 -6.86 -14.35 -17.21
CA GLN A 75 -7.80 -14.40 -16.08
C GLN A 75 -7.71 -15.75 -15.36
N TYR A 76 -7.84 -15.70 -14.03
CA TYR A 76 -7.88 -16.86 -13.14
C TYR A 76 -9.23 -16.84 -12.42
N THR A 77 -10.22 -17.59 -12.91
CA THR A 77 -11.60 -17.50 -12.39
C THR A 77 -11.72 -17.88 -10.91
N ASN A 78 -10.83 -18.76 -10.43
CA ASN A 78 -10.63 -19.06 -9.03
C ASN A 78 -9.14 -19.14 -8.70
N ALA A 79 -8.50 -17.98 -8.57
CA ALA A 79 -7.05 -17.87 -8.31
C ALA A 79 -6.56 -18.69 -7.09
N PRO A 80 -7.27 -18.75 -5.94
CA PRO A 80 -6.88 -19.63 -4.84
C PRO A 80 -6.86 -21.12 -5.22
N ARG A 81 -7.86 -21.62 -5.96
CA ARG A 81 -7.89 -23.01 -6.45
C ARG A 81 -6.73 -23.30 -7.40
N THR A 82 -6.45 -22.38 -8.33
CA THR A 82 -5.32 -22.50 -9.23
C THR A 82 -4.01 -22.62 -8.47
N LEU A 83 -3.79 -21.75 -7.47
CA LEU A 83 -2.61 -21.78 -6.63
C LEU A 83 -2.51 -23.10 -5.85
N ALA A 84 -3.62 -23.52 -5.23
CA ALA A 84 -3.69 -24.78 -4.49
C ALA A 84 -3.28 -25.96 -5.37
N ASN A 85 -3.83 -26.07 -6.58
CA ASN A 85 -3.46 -27.10 -7.56
C ASN A 85 -1.96 -27.04 -7.91
N ALA A 86 -1.40 -25.85 -8.12
CA ALA A 86 -0.01 -25.65 -8.52
C ALA A 86 1.03 -26.04 -7.44
N VAL A 87 0.62 -26.00 -6.16
CA VAL A 87 1.43 -26.46 -5.01
C VAL A 87 1.02 -27.84 -4.51
N GLY A 88 0.04 -28.48 -5.16
CA GLY A 88 -0.46 -29.81 -4.79
C GLY A 88 -1.40 -29.84 -3.59
N ALA A 89 -1.88 -28.70 -3.10
CA ALA A 89 -2.78 -28.59 -1.95
C ALA A 89 -4.24 -28.87 -2.32
N ARG A 90 -5.06 -29.21 -1.30
CA ARG A 90 -6.51 -29.39 -1.42
C ARG A 90 -7.22 -28.74 -0.23
N PRO A 91 -7.23 -27.41 -0.13
CA PRO A 91 -7.81 -26.71 1.00
C PRO A 91 -9.34 -26.83 0.99
N ASP A 92 -9.92 -26.78 2.19
CA ASP A 92 -11.36 -26.65 2.40
C ASP A 92 -11.82 -25.22 2.11
N ARG A 93 -10.95 -24.22 2.33
CA ARG A 93 -11.25 -22.80 2.20
C ARG A 93 -10.39 -22.12 1.14
N GLU A 94 -11.06 -21.41 0.24
CA GLU A 94 -10.45 -20.69 -0.88
C GLU A 94 -10.85 -19.23 -0.80
N LEU A 95 -9.90 -18.36 -0.47
CA LEU A 95 -10.20 -16.97 -0.13
C LEU A 95 -9.55 -16.02 -1.15
N TYR A 96 -10.33 -15.07 -1.66
CA TYR A 96 -9.81 -14.03 -2.58
C TYR A 96 -10.14 -12.64 -2.05
N THR A 97 -9.10 -11.85 -1.78
CA THR A 97 -9.26 -10.57 -1.08
C THR A 97 -9.92 -9.46 -1.93
N ALA A 98 -10.37 -8.40 -1.26
CA ALA A 98 -10.68 -7.11 -1.87
C ALA A 98 -9.40 -6.36 -2.29
N THR A 99 -9.56 -5.25 -3.02
CA THR A 99 -8.45 -4.41 -3.48
C THR A 99 -7.80 -3.61 -2.34
N GLY A 100 -6.47 -3.42 -2.41
CA GLY A 100 -5.71 -2.50 -1.58
C GLY A 100 -4.34 -3.02 -1.16
N GLY A 101 -3.34 -2.13 -1.12
CA GLY A 101 -1.99 -2.43 -0.61
C GLY A 101 -1.93 -2.77 0.89
N ASN A 102 -3.00 -2.53 1.65
CA ASN A 102 -3.10 -2.95 3.05
C ASN A 102 -3.37 -4.45 3.22
N THR A 103 -3.90 -5.08 2.16
CA THR A 103 -4.51 -6.41 2.24
C THR A 103 -3.58 -7.54 2.70
N PRO A 104 -2.25 -7.57 2.42
CA PRO A 104 -1.40 -8.65 2.93
C PRO A 104 -1.34 -8.68 4.46
N GLN A 105 -1.16 -7.51 5.09
CA GLN A 105 -1.12 -7.41 6.55
C GLN A 105 -2.52 -7.62 7.16
N TRP A 106 -3.56 -7.05 6.56
CA TRP A 106 -4.95 -7.31 6.96
C TRP A 106 -5.26 -8.81 6.96
N LEU A 107 -4.81 -9.52 5.93
CA LEU A 107 -5.01 -10.96 5.77
C LEU A 107 -4.27 -11.73 6.85
N VAL A 108 -3.02 -11.38 7.17
CA VAL A 108 -2.29 -11.96 8.32
C VAL A 108 -3.03 -11.71 9.64
N ASN A 109 -3.50 -10.48 9.87
CA ASN A 109 -4.22 -10.11 11.10
C ASN A 109 -5.51 -10.92 11.26
N ARG A 110 -6.27 -11.06 10.16
CA ARG A 110 -7.50 -11.85 10.12
C ARG A 110 -7.22 -13.34 10.32
N THR A 111 -6.25 -13.90 9.62
CA THR A 111 -5.91 -15.33 9.72
C THR A 111 -5.39 -15.66 11.12
N ALA A 112 -4.69 -14.74 11.79
CA ALA A 112 -4.29 -14.90 13.18
C ALA A 112 -5.50 -15.04 14.13
N GLU A 113 -6.52 -14.22 13.94
CA GLU A 113 -7.77 -14.28 14.70
C GLU A 113 -8.54 -15.58 14.42
N GLU A 114 -8.63 -16.00 13.16
CA GLU A 114 -9.24 -17.29 12.80
C GLU A 114 -8.53 -18.47 13.48
N ILE A 115 -7.19 -18.50 13.46
CA ILE A 115 -6.40 -19.55 14.12
C ILE A 115 -6.59 -19.52 15.64
N ALA A 116 -6.53 -18.34 16.25
CA ALA A 116 -6.75 -18.20 17.69
C ALA A 116 -8.14 -18.70 18.13
N ASN A 117 -9.15 -18.52 17.28
CA ASN A 117 -10.51 -18.98 17.49
C ASN A 117 -10.74 -20.46 17.10
N GLY A 118 -9.75 -21.14 16.54
CA GLY A 118 -9.87 -22.53 16.07
C GLY A 118 -10.68 -22.69 14.77
N GLU A 119 -10.75 -21.65 13.94
CA GLU A 119 -11.44 -21.63 12.64
C GLU A 119 -10.52 -22.02 11.47
N ALA A 120 -9.21 -22.03 11.67
CA ALA A 120 -8.18 -22.45 10.71
C ALA A 120 -6.95 -22.99 11.46
N ASP A 121 -6.19 -23.90 10.85
CA ASP A 121 -5.04 -24.54 11.50
C ASP A 121 -3.72 -24.30 10.73
N CYS A 122 -3.74 -24.40 9.41
CA CYS A 122 -2.58 -24.30 8.52
C CYS A 122 -2.96 -23.61 7.21
N VAL A 123 -2.46 -22.39 7.05
CA VAL A 123 -2.93 -21.44 6.04
C VAL A 123 -1.78 -20.94 5.17
N LEU A 124 -1.99 -20.92 3.85
CA LEU A 124 -1.09 -20.29 2.88
C LEU A 124 -1.69 -18.95 2.45
N LEU A 125 -0.93 -17.87 2.63
CA LEU A 125 -1.27 -16.52 2.20
C LEU A 125 -0.30 -16.12 1.09
N ALA A 126 -0.79 -15.76 -0.09
CA ALA A 126 0.07 -15.47 -1.23
C ALA A 126 -0.47 -14.34 -2.11
N GLY A 127 0.43 -13.72 -2.88
CA GLY A 127 0.05 -12.78 -3.92
C GLY A 127 1.19 -12.53 -4.88
N SER A 128 0.87 -11.91 -6.01
CA SER A 128 1.84 -11.58 -7.04
C SER A 128 1.34 -10.49 -7.96
N GLU A 129 2.28 -9.98 -8.75
CA GLU A 129 2.03 -9.09 -9.86
C GLU A 129 2.93 -9.49 -11.04
N GLY A 130 2.42 -9.33 -12.26
CA GLY A 130 3.17 -9.57 -13.51
C GLY A 130 2.95 -8.49 -14.56
N LEU A 131 2.59 -7.27 -14.12
CA LEU A 131 2.30 -6.14 -15.01
C LEU A 131 3.47 -5.77 -15.92
N HIS A 132 4.73 -6.03 -15.54
CA HIS A 132 5.86 -5.75 -16.41
C HIS A 132 5.80 -6.63 -17.66
N SER A 133 5.65 -7.94 -17.49
CA SER A 133 5.56 -8.88 -18.60
C SER A 133 4.28 -8.70 -19.42
N ILE A 134 3.13 -8.47 -18.78
CA ILE A 134 1.85 -8.20 -19.48
C ILE A 134 1.99 -7.00 -20.41
N LEU A 135 2.48 -5.86 -19.90
CA LEU A 135 2.63 -4.65 -20.71
C LEU A 135 3.72 -4.81 -21.78
N SER A 136 4.77 -5.60 -21.51
CA SER A 136 5.82 -5.88 -22.49
C SER A 136 5.29 -6.71 -23.66
N ALA A 137 4.45 -7.72 -23.38
CA ALA A 137 3.79 -8.52 -24.41
C ALA A 137 2.87 -7.67 -25.29
N LEU A 138 2.02 -6.85 -24.67
CA LEU A 138 1.11 -5.94 -25.39
C LEU A 138 1.88 -4.97 -26.31
N ASN A 139 2.98 -4.38 -25.83
CA ASN A 139 3.81 -3.48 -26.65
C ASN A 139 4.52 -4.21 -27.81
N GLN A 140 4.76 -5.51 -27.68
CA GLN A 140 5.40 -6.34 -28.71
C GLN A 140 4.39 -7.05 -29.63
N GLY A 141 3.08 -6.91 -29.37
CA GLY A 141 2.04 -7.64 -30.08
C GLY A 141 2.12 -9.17 -29.88
N GLN A 142 2.73 -9.61 -28.78
CA GLN A 142 2.80 -11.03 -28.43
C GLN A 142 1.60 -11.42 -27.59
N GLU A 143 1.02 -12.59 -27.88
CA GLU A 143 -0.02 -13.19 -27.07
C GLU A 143 0.61 -13.94 -25.89
N LEU A 144 -0.02 -13.82 -24.73
CA LEU A 144 0.34 -14.57 -23.52
C LEU A 144 -0.72 -15.65 -23.31
N ASP A 145 -0.31 -16.92 -23.40
CA ASP A 145 -1.15 -18.07 -23.09
C ASP A 145 -1.20 -18.28 -21.56
N TRP A 146 -1.75 -17.28 -20.87
CA TRP A 146 -1.90 -17.24 -19.42
C TRP A 146 -3.38 -17.26 -19.05
N GLY A 147 -3.63 -17.67 -17.80
CA GLY A 147 -4.97 -17.82 -17.25
C GLY A 147 -5.37 -19.29 -17.13
N ASP A 148 -6.42 -19.55 -16.37
CA ASP A 148 -7.01 -20.86 -16.24
C ASP A 148 -8.47 -20.78 -15.72
N GLU A 149 -9.16 -21.92 -15.80
CA GLU A 149 -10.51 -22.11 -15.28
C GLU A 149 -10.57 -23.40 -14.45
N PRO A 150 -10.08 -23.40 -13.21
CA PRO A 150 -9.99 -24.62 -12.40
C PRO A 150 -11.34 -25.07 -11.83
N GLY A 151 -12.41 -24.28 -12.06
CA GLY A 151 -13.74 -24.49 -11.52
C GLY A 151 -13.90 -24.02 -10.06
N GLY A 152 -15.15 -24.04 -9.59
CA GLY A 152 -15.53 -23.50 -8.29
C GLY A 152 -15.47 -21.96 -8.23
N GLU A 153 -15.89 -21.40 -7.11
CA GLU A 153 -15.87 -19.96 -6.87
C GLU A 153 -15.18 -19.69 -5.52
N PRO A 154 -14.19 -18.77 -5.47
CA PRO A 154 -13.56 -18.43 -4.21
C PRO A 154 -14.52 -17.63 -3.32
N THR A 155 -14.33 -17.71 -2.02
CA THR A 155 -14.98 -16.79 -1.08
C THR A 155 -14.27 -15.43 -1.15
N HIS A 156 -14.99 -14.39 -1.57
CA HIS A 156 -14.46 -13.04 -1.54
C HIS A 156 -14.46 -12.47 -0.11
N ILE A 157 -13.33 -11.94 0.33
CA ILE A 157 -13.16 -11.42 1.69
C ILE A 157 -12.65 -9.98 1.69
N GLY A 158 -13.01 -9.23 2.73
CA GLY A 158 -12.69 -7.80 2.86
C GLY A 158 -13.74 -6.90 2.23
N VAL A 159 -13.59 -5.59 2.40
CA VAL A 159 -14.53 -4.60 1.87
C VAL A 159 -14.02 -4.05 0.55
N GLU A 160 -14.79 -4.32 -0.52
CA GLU A 160 -14.60 -3.75 -1.84
C GLU A 160 -15.53 -2.53 -2.00
N LYS A 161 -14.93 -1.35 -2.16
CA LYS A 161 -15.63 -0.07 -2.32
C LYS A 161 -14.79 0.83 -3.22
N PRO A 162 -15.40 1.62 -4.12
CA PRO A 162 -14.65 2.50 -5.02
C PRO A 162 -13.68 3.41 -4.27
N GLY A 163 -12.45 3.51 -4.75
CA GLY A 163 -11.41 4.32 -4.10
C GLY A 163 -11.67 5.82 -4.04
N VAL A 164 -12.59 6.32 -4.87
CA VAL A 164 -13.02 7.73 -4.93
C VAL A 164 -14.51 7.84 -5.20
N ASN A 165 -15.13 8.95 -4.78
CA ASN A 165 -16.51 9.28 -5.16
C ASN A 165 -16.59 9.88 -6.58
N GLU A 166 -17.80 10.20 -7.06
CA GLU A 166 -18.00 10.73 -8.41
C GLU A 166 -17.32 12.10 -8.62
N MET A 167 -17.45 13.02 -7.66
CA MET A 167 -16.81 14.34 -7.74
C MET A 167 -15.28 14.21 -7.81
N GLU A 168 -14.67 13.43 -6.92
CA GLU A 168 -13.24 13.16 -6.91
C GLU A 168 -12.78 12.53 -8.24
N ARG A 169 -13.55 11.58 -8.78
CA ARG A 169 -13.29 10.95 -10.08
C ARG A 169 -13.32 11.96 -11.23
N ARG A 170 -14.36 12.81 -11.30
CA ARG A 170 -14.49 13.85 -12.34
C ARG A 170 -13.31 14.80 -12.36
N HIS A 171 -12.73 15.09 -11.19
CA HIS A 171 -11.55 15.95 -11.06
C HIS A 171 -10.22 15.20 -11.22
N ALA A 172 -10.23 13.90 -11.54
CA ALA A 172 -9.05 13.06 -11.71
C ALA A 172 -8.25 12.75 -10.42
N MET A 173 -8.90 12.78 -9.24
CA MET A 173 -8.30 12.35 -7.97
C MET A 173 -8.14 10.82 -7.85
N PHE A 174 -8.69 10.05 -8.78
CA PHE A 174 -8.55 8.59 -8.75
C PHE A 174 -7.13 8.10 -9.08
N PHE A 175 -6.27 8.96 -9.65
CA PHE A 175 -4.88 8.62 -9.91
C PHE A 175 -4.04 8.93 -8.65
N PRO A 176 -3.33 7.95 -8.07
CA PRO A 176 -2.44 8.18 -6.92
C PRO A 176 -1.41 9.29 -7.16
N VAL A 177 -0.87 9.37 -8.37
CA VAL A 177 0.09 10.40 -8.79
C VAL A 177 -0.48 11.82 -8.83
N ASN A 178 -1.81 11.98 -8.73
CA ASN A 178 -2.47 13.28 -8.62
C ASN A 178 -2.81 13.60 -7.15
N THR A 179 -3.24 12.59 -6.39
CA THR A 179 -3.75 12.77 -5.01
C THR A 179 -2.66 12.79 -3.95
N TYR A 180 -1.68 11.89 -3.99
CA TYR A 180 -0.59 11.89 -3.00
C TYR A 180 0.28 13.16 -3.01
N PRO A 181 0.52 13.84 -4.15
CA PRO A 181 1.20 15.14 -4.13
C PRO A 181 0.42 16.23 -3.36
N MET A 182 -0.91 16.14 -3.31
CA MET A 182 -1.72 17.06 -2.50
C MET A 182 -1.53 16.82 -1.00
N PHE A 183 -1.37 15.58 -0.55
CA PHE A 183 -0.93 15.32 0.83
C PHE A 183 0.44 15.92 1.10
N GLU A 184 1.37 15.79 0.15
CA GLU A 184 2.73 16.32 0.29
C GLU A 184 2.78 17.83 0.44
N ASN A 185 2.03 18.56 -0.40
CA ASN A 185 1.96 20.01 -0.28
C ASN A 185 1.31 20.44 1.03
N ALA A 186 0.31 19.70 1.54
CA ALA A 186 -0.25 19.98 2.85
C ALA A 186 0.75 19.76 4.00
N ILE A 187 1.53 18.67 3.96
CA ILE A 187 2.62 18.40 4.90
C ILE A 187 3.67 19.51 4.84
N ARG A 188 4.08 19.92 3.64
CA ARG A 188 5.01 21.04 3.45
C ARG A 188 4.53 22.31 4.13
N GLY A 189 3.25 22.65 3.94
CA GLY A 189 2.62 23.82 4.56
C GLY A 189 2.60 23.73 6.09
N GLN A 190 2.20 22.58 6.64
CA GLN A 190 2.21 22.33 8.08
C GLN A 190 3.62 22.49 8.69
N LEU A 191 4.65 22.01 7.98
CA LEU A 191 6.05 22.11 8.41
C LEU A 191 6.67 23.49 8.14
N GLY A 192 5.96 24.40 7.49
CA GLY A 192 6.45 25.74 7.16
C GLY A 192 7.67 25.75 6.23
N ARG A 193 7.86 24.70 5.43
CA ARG A 193 9.03 24.54 4.56
C ARG A 193 8.83 25.27 3.22
N THR A 194 9.91 25.85 2.71
CA THR A 194 9.94 26.33 1.32
C THR A 194 9.82 25.14 0.36
N VAL A 195 9.37 25.37 -0.88
CA VAL A 195 9.31 24.33 -1.91
C VAL A 195 10.68 23.66 -2.10
N LYS A 196 11.74 24.46 -2.20
CA LYS A 196 13.10 23.96 -2.42
C LYS A 196 13.60 23.10 -1.27
N ASP A 197 13.44 23.57 -0.03
CA ASP A 197 13.92 22.83 1.14
C ASP A 197 13.14 21.53 1.30
N HIS A 198 11.82 21.57 1.12
CA HIS A 198 10.98 20.39 1.19
C HIS A 198 11.37 19.35 0.14
N GLN A 199 11.63 19.77 -1.09
CA GLN A 199 12.06 18.87 -2.17
C GLN A 199 13.33 18.09 -1.80
N LEU A 200 14.31 18.77 -1.16
CA LEU A 200 15.54 18.13 -0.70
C LEU A 200 15.27 17.17 0.47
N GLU A 201 14.37 17.52 1.40
CA GLU A 201 13.97 16.63 2.50
C GLU A 201 13.31 15.34 1.98
N LEU A 202 12.47 15.42 0.94
CA LEU A 202 11.93 14.23 0.28
C LEU A 202 13.04 13.37 -0.33
N GLY A 203 14.02 14.00 -0.97
CA GLY A 203 15.20 13.33 -1.50
C GLY A 203 16.01 12.61 -0.41
N LYS A 204 16.24 13.26 0.74
CA LYS A 204 16.95 12.66 1.88
C LYS A 204 16.20 11.46 2.44
N LEU A 205 14.89 11.60 2.64
CA LEU A 205 14.03 10.51 3.14
C LEU A 205 14.14 9.29 2.23
N PHE A 206 13.93 9.47 0.93
CA PHE A 206 13.88 8.34 -0.01
C PHE A 206 15.26 7.82 -0.44
N SER A 207 16.34 8.60 -0.29
CA SER A 207 17.70 8.10 -0.46
C SER A 207 18.00 6.95 0.52
N LYS A 208 17.53 7.04 1.77
CA LYS A 208 17.61 5.94 2.76
C LYS A 208 16.93 4.66 2.23
N PHE A 209 15.76 4.78 1.61
CA PHE A 209 15.04 3.65 1.01
C PHE A 209 15.81 3.05 -0.18
N THR A 210 16.39 3.88 -1.06
CA THR A 210 17.21 3.37 -2.18
C THR A 210 18.44 2.62 -1.72
N LYS A 211 19.02 2.99 -0.57
CA LYS A 211 20.16 2.27 0.02
C LYS A 211 19.76 0.84 0.38
N VAL A 212 18.66 0.67 1.11
CA VAL A 212 18.12 -0.66 1.44
C VAL A 212 17.76 -1.44 0.16
N ALA A 213 17.10 -0.79 -0.81
CA ALA A 213 16.76 -1.44 -2.08
C ALA A 213 18.00 -1.90 -2.87
N SER A 214 19.09 -1.15 -2.83
CA SER A 214 20.33 -1.47 -3.55
C SER A 214 21.03 -2.74 -3.06
N GLU A 215 20.76 -3.12 -1.81
CA GLU A 215 21.30 -4.32 -1.17
C GLU A 215 20.31 -5.50 -1.18
N ASN A 216 19.06 -5.26 -1.59
CA ASN A 216 18.01 -6.28 -1.59
C ASN A 216 17.97 -7.03 -2.94
N PRO A 217 18.21 -8.36 -2.97
CA PRO A 217 18.21 -9.14 -4.21
C PRO A 217 16.85 -9.19 -4.92
N HIS A 218 15.76 -8.93 -4.19
CA HIS A 218 14.40 -8.87 -4.74
C HIS A 218 14.01 -7.48 -5.26
N ALA A 219 14.81 -6.44 -5.04
CA ALA A 219 14.48 -5.11 -5.52
C ALA A 219 14.45 -5.03 -7.05
N TRP A 220 13.45 -4.35 -7.59
CA TRP A 220 13.33 -4.14 -9.03
C TRP A 220 14.40 -3.18 -9.57
N PHE A 221 14.71 -2.14 -8.79
CA PHE A 221 15.78 -1.18 -9.07
C PHE A 221 16.81 -1.19 -7.92
N PRO A 222 17.78 -2.14 -7.94
CA PRO A 222 18.82 -2.22 -6.92
C PRO A 222 19.90 -1.16 -7.19
N THR A 223 19.55 0.11 -7.00
CA THR A 223 20.45 1.25 -7.28
C THR A 223 20.29 2.30 -6.20
N PHE A 224 21.38 2.59 -5.50
CA PHE A 224 21.45 3.72 -4.60
C PHE A 224 21.37 5.04 -5.38
N ARG A 225 20.59 6.00 -4.88
CA ARG A 225 20.50 7.35 -5.42
C ARG A 225 20.73 8.37 -4.31
N SER A 226 21.47 9.43 -4.61
CA SER A 226 21.70 10.50 -3.63
C SER A 226 20.42 11.32 -3.38
N PRO A 227 20.33 12.03 -2.25
CA PRO A 227 19.22 12.95 -2.00
C PRO A 227 18.98 13.95 -3.14
N GLU A 228 20.06 14.54 -3.66
CA GLU A 228 20.01 15.53 -4.74
C GLU A 228 19.51 14.91 -6.05
N GLU A 229 19.90 13.67 -6.35
CA GLU A 229 19.47 12.96 -7.55
C GLU A 229 17.96 12.68 -7.52
N ILE A 230 17.42 12.31 -6.36
CA ILE A 230 15.98 12.07 -6.18
C ILE A 230 15.21 13.39 -6.22
N ALA A 231 15.71 14.42 -5.53
CA ALA A 231 15.05 15.72 -5.40
C ALA A 231 15.00 16.53 -6.70
N THR A 232 16.06 16.46 -7.51
CA THR A 232 16.25 17.36 -8.67
C THR A 232 15.47 16.87 -9.89
N GLU A 233 14.68 17.77 -10.47
CA GLU A 233 14.05 17.54 -11.77
C GLU A 233 15.10 17.50 -12.88
N THR A 234 15.07 16.43 -13.69
CA THR A 234 15.91 16.28 -14.88
C THR A 234 15.08 15.63 -16.00
N GLU A 235 15.64 15.49 -17.20
CA GLU A 235 14.97 14.76 -18.30
C GLU A 235 14.63 13.31 -17.91
N THR A 236 15.50 12.66 -17.11
CA THR A 236 15.31 11.27 -16.67
C THR A 236 14.52 11.16 -15.35
N ASN A 237 14.42 12.26 -14.60
CA ASN A 237 13.72 12.40 -13.32
C ASN A 237 12.69 13.56 -13.31
N ARG A 238 11.92 13.70 -14.39
CA ARG A 238 10.88 14.75 -14.51
C ARG A 238 9.84 14.70 -13.39
N TYR A 239 9.10 15.78 -13.19
CA TYR A 239 7.87 15.74 -12.39
C TYR A 239 6.82 14.77 -12.98
N VAL A 240 6.08 14.10 -12.10
CA VAL A 240 4.89 13.30 -12.45
C VAL A 240 3.64 14.00 -11.90
N GLY A 241 3.67 14.36 -10.63
CA GLY A 241 2.71 15.24 -10.00
C GLY A 241 3.46 16.05 -8.96
N PHE A 242 3.54 17.37 -9.14
CA PHE A 242 4.30 18.24 -8.24
C PHE A 242 3.78 18.10 -6.79
N PRO A 243 4.65 17.79 -5.80
CA PRO A 243 6.12 17.97 -5.84
C PRO A 243 6.95 16.71 -6.18
N TYR A 244 6.33 15.60 -6.56
CA TYR A 244 7.06 14.36 -6.81
C TYR A 244 7.69 14.28 -8.20
N THR A 245 9.00 14.13 -8.21
CA THR A 245 9.77 13.65 -9.36
C THR A 245 9.53 12.16 -9.58
N LYS A 246 9.88 11.66 -10.76
CA LYS A 246 9.70 10.25 -11.13
C LYS A 246 10.26 9.28 -10.08
N TYR A 247 11.42 9.56 -9.48
CA TYR A 247 12.04 8.70 -8.47
C TYR A 247 11.35 8.69 -7.11
N MET A 248 10.33 9.53 -6.89
CA MET A 248 9.50 9.54 -5.68
C MET A 248 8.16 8.81 -5.85
N ASN A 249 7.90 8.24 -7.03
CA ASN A 249 6.63 7.57 -7.35
C ASN A 249 6.81 6.05 -7.31
N SER A 250 5.84 5.33 -6.75
CA SER A 250 5.81 3.86 -6.79
C SER A 250 5.81 3.31 -8.23
N ILE A 251 6.39 2.12 -8.40
CA ILE A 251 6.40 1.43 -9.70
C ILE A 251 5.68 0.10 -9.56
N ILE A 252 4.52 0.02 -10.19
CA ILE A 252 3.68 -1.20 -10.23
C ILE A 252 4.03 -2.15 -11.38
N ARG A 253 4.84 -1.69 -12.34
CA ARG A 253 5.25 -2.48 -13.51
C ARG A 253 6.41 -3.39 -13.13
N VAL A 254 6.10 -4.42 -12.36
CA VAL A 254 7.03 -5.41 -11.84
C VAL A 254 6.48 -6.83 -12.05
N ASP A 255 7.39 -7.80 -12.01
CA ASP A 255 7.06 -9.23 -11.96
C ASP A 255 7.61 -9.79 -10.64
N GLN A 256 6.75 -9.85 -9.62
CA GLN A 256 7.13 -10.14 -8.23
C GLN A 256 6.04 -10.94 -7.54
N ALA A 257 6.43 -11.86 -6.66
CA ALA A 257 5.50 -12.60 -5.82
C ALA A 257 6.08 -12.88 -4.44
N ALA A 258 5.18 -12.95 -3.46
CA ALA A 258 5.52 -13.36 -2.10
C ALA A 258 4.39 -14.18 -1.50
N ALA A 259 4.77 -15.07 -0.59
CA ALA A 259 3.86 -15.90 0.18
C ALA A 259 4.39 -16.12 1.60
N VAL A 260 3.48 -16.34 2.53
CA VAL A 260 3.79 -16.77 3.90
C VAL A 260 2.89 -17.93 4.32
N VAL A 261 3.41 -18.78 5.20
CA VAL A 261 2.65 -19.86 5.82
C VAL A 261 2.44 -19.54 7.30
N MET A 262 1.19 -19.67 7.74
CA MET A 262 0.75 -19.36 9.09
C MET A 262 -0.01 -20.55 9.67
N MET A 263 0.19 -20.86 10.95
CA MET A 263 -0.47 -21.98 11.62
C MET A 263 -0.56 -21.78 13.14
N SER A 264 -1.33 -22.65 13.81
CA SER A 264 -1.32 -22.72 15.28
C SER A 264 -0.01 -23.32 15.80
N VAL A 265 0.37 -22.96 17.03
CA VAL A 265 1.50 -23.60 17.74
C VAL A 265 1.28 -25.11 17.91
N GLU A 266 0.04 -25.55 18.14
CA GLU A 266 -0.29 -26.97 18.20
C GLU A 266 -0.01 -27.68 16.87
N LYS A 267 -0.49 -27.13 15.75
CA LYS A 267 -0.26 -27.72 14.42
C LYS A 267 1.22 -27.72 14.06
N ALA A 268 1.96 -26.67 14.42
CA ALA A 268 3.41 -26.63 14.21
C ALA A 268 4.15 -27.73 14.98
N ARG A 269 3.73 -28.04 16.22
CA ARG A 269 4.29 -29.15 17.00
C ARG A 269 3.90 -30.51 16.42
N GLU A 270 2.64 -30.68 16.03
CA GLU A 270 2.13 -31.90 15.39
C GLU A 270 2.93 -32.24 14.13
N LEU A 271 3.20 -31.25 13.29
CA LEU A 271 3.93 -31.41 12.03
C LEU A 271 5.46 -31.37 12.19
N GLY A 272 5.98 -31.17 13.40
CA GLY A 272 7.42 -31.13 13.66
C GLY A 272 8.13 -29.92 13.05
N ILE A 273 7.43 -28.79 12.90
CA ILE A 273 8.01 -27.54 12.41
C ILE A 273 9.02 -27.01 13.43
N PRO A 274 10.30 -26.81 13.06
CA PRO A 274 11.32 -26.34 14.00
C PRO A 274 10.99 -24.99 14.64
N GLU A 275 11.19 -24.85 15.95
CA GLU A 275 10.87 -23.61 16.69
C GLU A 275 11.69 -22.39 16.21
N ASP A 276 12.87 -22.59 15.61
CA ASP A 276 13.67 -21.51 15.02
C ASP A 276 13.02 -20.90 13.76
N ARG A 277 11.95 -21.51 13.23
CA ARG A 277 11.10 -20.95 12.19
C ARG A 277 9.94 -20.13 12.76
N TRP A 278 9.64 -20.20 14.05
CA TRP A 278 8.40 -19.63 14.58
C TRP A 278 8.56 -18.11 14.79
N VAL A 279 7.66 -17.34 14.17
CA VAL A 279 7.54 -15.90 14.41
C VAL A 279 6.12 -15.59 14.85
N TYR A 280 6.00 -14.97 16.00
CA TYR A 280 4.74 -14.60 16.62
C TYR A 280 4.29 -13.21 16.15
N LEU A 281 2.99 -13.09 15.88
CA LEU A 281 2.33 -11.80 15.75
C LEU A 281 1.94 -11.31 17.15
N HIS A 282 2.77 -10.43 17.73
CA HIS A 282 2.57 -9.93 19.11
C HIS A 282 1.42 -8.94 19.22
N GLY A 283 1.21 -8.14 18.18
CA GLY A 283 0.13 -7.17 18.14
C GLY A 283 -0.23 -6.80 16.71
N CYS A 284 -1.50 -6.51 16.49
CA CYS A 284 -2.02 -6.09 15.21
C CYS A 284 -3.26 -5.23 15.35
N ALA A 285 -3.57 -4.48 14.30
CA ALA A 285 -4.79 -3.69 14.19
C ALA A 285 -5.05 -3.33 12.73
N ASP A 286 -6.31 -3.01 12.44
CA ASP A 286 -6.76 -2.52 11.13
C ASP A 286 -7.66 -1.30 11.33
N ALA A 287 -7.49 -0.23 10.56
CA ALA A 287 -8.35 0.94 10.65
C ALA A 287 -8.44 1.64 9.29
N ASN A 288 -9.51 2.39 9.04
CA ASN A 288 -9.65 3.23 7.86
C ASN A 288 -9.79 4.69 8.26
N ASP A 289 -9.12 5.58 7.52
CA ASP A 289 -9.50 6.98 7.51
C ASP A 289 -10.87 7.14 6.83
N LEU A 290 -11.50 8.30 7.00
CA LEU A 290 -12.69 8.62 6.21
C LEU A 290 -12.39 8.36 4.73
N TRP A 291 -13.32 7.62 4.12
CA TRP A 291 -13.02 6.86 2.91
C TRP A 291 -12.61 7.77 1.76
N TYR A 292 -13.36 8.86 1.58
CA TYR A 292 -13.12 9.85 0.53
C TYR A 292 -12.20 10.96 1.05
N VAL A 293 -11.20 11.31 0.25
CA VAL A 293 -10.15 12.29 0.61
C VAL A 293 -10.77 13.66 0.90
N THR A 294 -11.79 14.03 0.13
CA THR A 294 -12.51 15.30 0.27
C THR A 294 -13.25 15.44 1.59
N GLU A 295 -13.51 14.34 2.29
CA GLU A 295 -14.20 14.32 3.58
C GLU A 295 -13.23 14.33 4.76
N ARG A 296 -11.91 14.29 4.58
CA ARG A 296 -10.97 14.17 5.71
C ARG A 296 -10.75 15.48 6.45
N VAL A 297 -10.47 15.43 7.75
CA VAL A 297 -10.22 16.62 8.57
C VAL A 297 -9.12 17.53 7.99
N ASN A 298 -8.02 16.95 7.49
CA ASN A 298 -6.92 17.63 6.81
C ASN A 298 -6.16 16.62 5.90
N TYR A 299 -4.99 17.02 5.42
CA TYR A 299 -4.20 16.28 4.42
C TYR A 299 -2.76 15.94 4.86
N HIS A 300 -2.46 16.10 6.14
CA HIS A 300 -1.12 15.89 6.71
C HIS A 300 -1.17 15.06 8.01
N SER A 301 -2.28 14.36 8.25
CA SER A 301 -2.47 13.47 9.40
C SER A 301 -3.38 12.31 9.02
N SER A 302 -3.33 11.25 9.83
CA SER A 302 -4.21 10.08 9.72
C SER A 302 -4.61 9.61 11.11
N PRO A 303 -5.80 10.00 11.60
CA PRO A 303 -6.36 9.47 12.84
C PRO A 303 -6.42 7.94 12.84
N ALA A 304 -6.66 7.31 11.69
CA ALA A 304 -6.72 5.87 11.58
C ALA A 304 -5.36 5.20 11.83
N ILE A 305 -4.25 5.70 11.26
CA ILE A 305 -2.92 5.15 11.54
C ILE A 305 -2.57 5.33 13.03
N ARG A 306 -2.91 6.47 13.62
CA ARG A 306 -2.67 6.73 15.05
C ARG A 306 -3.38 5.70 15.94
N THR A 307 -4.69 5.54 15.73
CA THR A 307 -5.51 4.58 16.48
C THR A 307 -5.01 3.15 16.27
N MET A 308 -4.76 2.78 15.02
CA MET A 308 -4.23 1.46 14.67
C MET A 308 -2.88 1.18 15.36
N GLY A 309 -1.95 2.15 15.34
CA GLY A 309 -0.66 2.03 16.02
C GLY A 309 -0.81 1.83 17.52
N GLN A 310 -1.68 2.62 18.17
CA GLN A 310 -1.97 2.48 19.61
C GLN A 310 -2.55 1.10 19.95
N LYS A 311 -3.50 0.59 19.15
CA LYS A 311 -4.12 -0.72 19.36
C LYS A 311 -3.12 -1.86 19.20
N ALA A 312 -2.30 -1.85 18.14
CA ALA A 312 -1.33 -2.90 17.89
C ALA A 312 -0.17 -2.90 18.89
N LEU A 313 0.39 -1.74 19.21
CA LEU A 313 1.45 -1.62 20.21
C LEU A 313 0.93 -1.94 21.62
N GLY A 314 -0.30 -1.53 21.94
CA GLY A 314 -0.99 -1.89 23.17
C GLY A 314 -1.21 -3.40 23.31
N MET A 315 -1.67 -4.07 22.24
CA MET A 315 -1.81 -5.53 22.19
C MET A 315 -0.45 -6.24 22.38
N ALA A 316 0.62 -5.70 21.77
CA ALA A 316 1.96 -6.25 21.92
C ALA A 316 2.58 -5.99 23.30
N GLY A 317 2.05 -5.03 24.08
CA GLY A 317 2.69 -4.55 25.31
C GLY A 317 4.05 -3.91 25.06
N MET A 318 4.25 -3.30 23.88
CA MET A 318 5.52 -2.72 23.44
C MET A 318 5.34 -1.25 23.04
N SER A 319 6.41 -0.48 23.12
CA SER A 319 6.49 0.87 22.57
C SER A 319 7.12 0.89 21.19
N ILE A 320 6.89 1.96 20.43
CA ILE A 320 7.49 2.13 19.10
C ILE A 320 9.02 2.21 19.14
N ASP A 321 9.58 2.71 20.23
CA ASP A 321 11.04 2.84 20.45
C ASP A 321 11.73 1.50 20.65
N GLU A 322 10.98 0.45 20.98
CA GLU A 322 11.51 -0.91 21.12
C GLU A 322 11.62 -1.67 19.80
N MET A 323 11.09 -1.14 18.70
CA MET A 323 11.18 -1.80 17.40
C MET A 323 12.60 -1.73 16.84
N ASP A 324 13.20 -2.88 16.57
CA ASP A 324 14.51 -2.99 15.92
C ASP A 324 14.41 -2.77 14.40
N TYR A 325 13.31 -3.20 13.79
CA TYR A 325 13.10 -3.17 12.35
C TYR A 325 11.74 -2.56 12.01
N LEU A 326 11.71 -1.69 11.01
CA LEU A 326 10.49 -1.03 10.53
C LEU A 326 10.33 -1.27 9.04
N ASP A 327 9.11 -1.53 8.60
CA ASP A 327 8.68 -1.32 7.23
C ASP A 327 7.44 -0.46 7.20
N LEU A 328 7.65 0.84 6.93
CA LEU A 328 6.58 1.80 6.74
C LEU A 328 6.17 1.79 5.26
N TYR A 329 4.86 1.58 5.02
CA TYR A 329 4.32 1.59 3.67
C TYR A 329 4.67 2.89 2.92
N SER A 330 5.23 2.76 1.72
CA SER A 330 6.04 3.82 1.10
C SER A 330 5.74 4.05 -0.38
N CYS A 331 4.47 4.03 -0.77
CA CYS A 331 4.08 4.30 -2.16
C CYS A 331 4.53 5.70 -2.64
N PHE A 332 4.47 6.66 -1.72
CA PHE A 332 4.91 8.05 -1.90
C PHE A 332 5.50 8.57 -0.57
N PRO A 333 6.38 9.59 -0.61
CA PRO A 333 6.97 10.17 0.60
C PRO A 333 5.95 10.61 1.66
N SER A 334 4.84 11.24 1.28
CA SER A 334 3.76 11.62 2.21
C SER A 334 3.21 10.45 3.04
N ALA A 335 3.08 9.24 2.46
CA ALA A 335 2.61 8.07 3.20
C ALA A 335 3.58 7.68 4.33
N VAL A 336 4.89 7.76 4.05
CA VAL A 336 5.93 7.51 5.06
C VAL A 336 5.93 8.60 6.13
N GLN A 337 5.83 9.86 5.73
CA GLN A 337 5.82 10.99 6.67
C GLN A 337 4.60 10.96 7.60
N ILE A 338 3.40 10.72 7.06
CA ILE A 338 2.18 10.56 7.87
C ILE A 338 2.32 9.33 8.77
N GLY A 339 2.74 8.18 8.23
CA GLY A 339 2.94 6.96 9.01
C GLY A 339 3.91 7.14 10.17
N ALA A 340 5.07 7.74 9.92
CA ALA A 340 6.06 8.04 10.95
C ALA A 340 5.50 8.99 12.01
N GLN A 341 4.88 10.11 11.60
CA GLN A 341 4.29 11.08 12.51
C GLN A 341 3.23 10.45 13.43
N GLU A 342 2.30 9.67 12.87
CA GLU A 342 1.19 9.10 13.63
C GLU A 342 1.62 7.95 14.56
N LEU A 343 2.74 7.30 14.26
CA LEU A 343 3.39 6.32 15.14
C LEU A 343 4.38 6.95 16.13
N GLY A 344 4.61 8.26 16.07
CA GLY A 344 5.55 8.97 16.95
C GLY A 344 7.03 8.79 16.59
N ILE A 345 7.33 8.43 15.33
CA ILE A 345 8.70 8.24 14.82
C ILE A 345 9.19 9.55 14.21
N SER A 346 10.34 10.06 14.69
CA SER A 346 11.01 11.20 14.07
C SER A 346 11.55 10.84 12.68
N LEU A 347 11.49 11.73 11.69
CA LEU A 347 12.10 11.48 10.37
C LEU A 347 13.65 11.40 10.41
N ASP A 348 14.24 11.92 11.49
CA ASP A 348 15.67 11.82 11.79
C ASP A 348 16.04 10.56 12.58
N ASP A 349 15.08 9.68 12.84
CA ASP A 349 15.34 8.41 13.52
C ASP A 349 16.44 7.63 12.79
N PRO A 350 17.42 7.06 13.53
CA PRO A 350 18.56 6.39 12.95
C PRO A 350 18.23 5.02 12.35
N ARG A 351 17.05 4.45 12.67
CA ARG A 351 16.59 3.18 12.10
C ARG A 351 16.19 3.37 10.64
N ASP A 352 16.35 2.32 9.84
CA ASP A 352 15.78 2.28 8.51
C ASP A 352 14.24 2.17 8.60
N PHE A 353 13.51 2.94 7.79
CA PHE A 353 12.05 2.91 7.72
C PHE A 353 11.50 1.82 6.80
N THR A 354 12.39 0.96 6.29
CA THR A 354 12.03 -0.15 5.43
C THR A 354 13.00 -1.29 5.62
N VAL A 355 12.49 -2.52 5.57
CA VAL A 355 13.32 -3.73 5.44
C VAL A 355 13.44 -4.17 3.99
N THR A 356 12.56 -3.67 3.11
CA THR A 356 12.49 -4.05 1.69
C THR A 356 13.19 -3.07 0.75
N GLY A 357 13.10 -1.77 1.02
CA GLY A 357 13.59 -0.71 0.14
C GLY A 357 12.49 0.16 -0.49
N GLY A 358 11.22 -0.07 -0.16
CA GLY A 358 10.09 0.78 -0.57
C GLY A 358 9.60 0.61 -2.01
N LEU A 359 8.32 0.90 -2.24
CA LEU A 359 7.64 0.64 -3.51
C LEU A 359 8.27 1.29 -4.77
N PRO A 360 8.87 2.50 -4.72
CA PRO A 360 9.53 3.08 -5.90
C PRO A 360 10.76 2.31 -6.38
N TYR A 361 11.41 1.55 -5.49
CA TYR A 361 12.74 0.96 -5.73
C TYR A 361 12.71 -0.55 -5.63
N PHE A 362 12.18 -1.09 -4.53
CA PHE A 362 11.91 -2.51 -4.38
C PHE A 362 10.95 -3.00 -5.47
N GLY A 363 10.00 -2.15 -5.88
CA GLY A 363 8.89 -2.52 -6.74
C GLY A 363 7.61 -2.72 -5.94
N GLY A 364 6.50 -2.19 -6.42
CA GLY A 364 5.20 -2.39 -5.79
C GLY A 364 4.45 -3.48 -6.55
N ALA A 365 4.45 -4.72 -6.05
CA ALA A 365 3.69 -5.84 -6.64
C ALA A 365 2.17 -5.65 -6.47
N GLY A 366 1.62 -4.56 -7.03
CA GLY A 366 0.23 -4.18 -6.92
C GLY A 366 -0.22 -4.08 -5.46
N ASN A 367 -1.25 -4.86 -5.14
CA ASN A 367 -1.78 -5.01 -3.78
C ASN A 367 -0.84 -5.77 -2.83
N ASN A 368 0.17 -6.48 -3.34
CA ASN A 368 0.95 -7.49 -2.59
C ASN A 368 2.33 -7.03 -2.07
N TYR A 369 2.71 -5.76 -2.20
CA TYR A 369 4.00 -5.26 -1.70
C TYR A 369 4.28 -5.65 -0.24
N VAL A 370 3.28 -5.55 0.64
CA VAL A 370 3.48 -5.78 2.08
C VAL A 370 3.75 -7.25 2.40
N MET A 371 3.34 -8.19 1.55
CA MET A 371 3.70 -9.60 1.73
C MET A 371 5.22 -9.82 1.64
N HIS A 372 5.91 -9.07 0.77
CA HIS A 372 7.38 -9.05 0.72
C HIS A 372 7.99 -8.45 1.98
N SER A 373 7.34 -7.44 2.55
CA SER A 373 7.78 -6.81 3.80
C SER A 373 7.67 -7.79 4.96
N ILE A 374 6.56 -8.51 5.06
CA ILE A 374 6.36 -9.55 6.08
C ILE A 374 7.38 -10.67 5.90
N ALA A 375 7.54 -11.23 4.70
CA ALA A 375 8.51 -12.30 4.44
C ALA A 375 9.95 -11.87 4.79
N THR A 376 10.35 -10.64 4.43
CA THR A 376 11.67 -10.09 4.79
C THR A 376 11.78 -9.86 6.30
N MET A 377 10.69 -9.45 6.96
CA MET A 377 10.65 -9.27 8.41
C MET A 377 10.86 -10.59 9.14
N LEU A 378 10.28 -11.71 8.66
CA LEU A 378 10.52 -13.05 9.22
C LEU A 378 12.01 -13.37 9.24
N ASP A 379 12.72 -13.15 8.13
CA ASP A 379 14.16 -13.39 8.03
C ASP A 379 14.95 -12.52 9.02
N LYS A 380 14.61 -11.22 9.12
CA LYS A 380 15.27 -10.28 10.03
C LYS A 380 15.12 -10.70 11.50
N VAL A 381 13.91 -11.01 11.94
CA VAL A 381 13.65 -11.36 13.36
C VAL A 381 14.15 -12.75 13.74
N ARG A 382 14.24 -13.68 12.78
CA ARG A 382 14.90 -14.99 12.98
C ARG A 382 16.41 -14.89 13.01
N ALA A 383 17.00 -14.01 12.20
CA ALA A 383 18.45 -13.78 12.19
C ALA A 383 18.96 -13.10 13.48
N LYS A 384 18.11 -12.32 14.14
CA LYS A 384 18.36 -11.73 15.47
C LYS A 384 17.22 -12.12 16.42
N PRO A 385 17.21 -13.36 16.97
CA PRO A 385 16.11 -13.79 17.84
C PRO A 385 15.88 -12.84 19.02
N GLY A 386 14.61 -12.63 19.36
CA GLY A 386 14.18 -11.66 20.38
C GLY A 386 14.03 -10.23 19.88
N SER A 387 14.50 -9.91 18.66
CA SER A 387 14.27 -8.61 18.04
C SER A 387 12.79 -8.41 17.68
N LYS A 388 12.39 -7.14 17.53
CA LYS A 388 11.01 -6.72 17.27
C LYS A 388 10.92 -6.03 15.91
N GLY A 389 10.00 -6.49 15.08
CA GLY A 389 9.73 -5.94 13.76
C GLY A 389 8.33 -5.36 13.67
N LEU A 390 8.15 -4.30 12.89
CA LEU A 390 6.85 -3.70 12.63
C LEU A 390 6.66 -3.44 11.14
N CYS A 391 5.53 -3.89 10.59
CA CYS A 391 5.12 -3.60 9.22
C CYS A 391 3.84 -2.78 9.23
N THR A 392 3.79 -1.69 8.47
CA THR A 392 2.55 -0.98 8.15
C THR A 392 2.15 -1.23 6.70
N ALA A 393 0.85 -1.18 6.45
CA ALA A 393 0.26 -1.50 5.17
C ALA A 393 -0.81 -0.45 4.85
N ASN A 394 -0.79 0.09 3.64
CA ASN A 394 -1.74 1.12 3.21
C ASN A 394 -2.39 0.78 1.87
N GLY A 395 -3.70 1.00 1.78
CA GLY A 395 -4.51 0.86 0.59
C GLY A 395 -5.14 2.20 0.18
N TRP A 396 -5.31 2.39 -1.13
CA TRP A 396 -5.83 3.61 -1.74
C TRP A 396 -5.00 4.86 -1.43
N PHE A 397 -5.58 5.89 -0.83
CA PHE A 397 -5.00 7.22 -0.65
C PHE A 397 -4.83 7.50 0.84
N VAL A 398 -3.96 6.77 1.56
CA VAL A 398 -3.95 6.82 3.05
C VAL A 398 -5.37 6.50 3.56
N THR A 399 -6.02 5.46 3.02
CA THR A 399 -7.44 5.19 3.30
C THR A 399 -7.62 3.96 4.16
N LYS A 400 -7.04 2.82 3.74
CA LYS A 400 -7.16 1.54 4.44
C LYS A 400 -5.82 1.21 5.07
N HIS A 401 -5.80 0.87 6.34
CA HIS A 401 -4.55 0.64 7.08
C HIS A 401 -4.57 -0.67 7.82
N SER A 402 -3.42 -1.33 7.84
CA SER A 402 -3.16 -2.52 8.65
C SER A 402 -1.75 -2.48 9.20
N ILE A 403 -1.55 -3.02 10.40
CA ILE A 403 -0.25 -3.08 11.08
C ILE A 403 -0.04 -4.45 11.73
N GLY A 404 1.21 -4.89 11.80
CA GLY A 404 1.62 -6.09 12.53
C GLY A 404 2.96 -5.89 13.23
N VAL A 405 3.06 -6.42 14.47
CA VAL A 405 4.27 -6.45 15.29
C VAL A 405 4.75 -7.90 15.42
N TYR A 406 5.99 -8.16 15.03
CA TYR A 406 6.56 -9.48 14.85
C TYR A 406 7.77 -9.72 15.77
N SER A 407 7.87 -10.90 16.38
CA SER A 407 9.07 -11.33 17.10
C SER A 407 9.15 -12.85 17.18
N THR A 408 10.34 -13.40 17.33
CA THR A 408 10.57 -14.81 17.66
C THR A 408 10.36 -15.11 19.15
N THR A 409 10.25 -14.08 20.00
CA THR A 409 9.89 -14.28 21.42
C THR A 409 8.49 -14.87 21.49
N PRO A 410 8.26 -15.98 22.22
CA PRO A 410 6.93 -16.55 22.36
C PRO A 410 5.92 -15.56 22.90
N LYS A 411 4.74 -15.47 22.26
CA LYS A 411 3.60 -14.71 22.80
C LYS A 411 3.03 -15.48 23.99
N GLU A 412 3.00 -14.85 25.16
CA GLU A 412 2.40 -15.42 26.37
C GLU A 412 0.92 -15.06 26.49
N GLY A 413 0.14 -15.98 27.07
CA GLY A 413 -1.30 -15.86 27.24
C GLY A 413 -2.09 -16.02 25.95
N GLN A 414 -3.41 -15.82 26.04
CA GLN A 414 -4.32 -15.88 24.92
C GLN A 414 -3.92 -14.86 23.84
N TRP A 415 -3.98 -15.29 22.59
CA TRP A 415 -3.92 -14.38 21.45
C TRP A 415 -5.33 -13.87 21.18
N GLU A 416 -5.53 -12.57 21.34
CA GLU A 416 -6.81 -11.91 21.08
C GLU A 416 -6.52 -10.51 20.60
N ARG A 417 -7.22 -10.08 19.54
CA ARG A 417 -7.20 -8.69 19.08
C ARG A 417 -8.54 -8.03 19.39
N GLU A 418 -8.52 -6.73 19.66
CA GLU A 418 -9.74 -5.95 19.73
C GLU A 418 -10.42 -5.91 18.36
N ASN A 419 -11.73 -6.15 18.31
CA ASN A 419 -12.49 -6.12 17.06
C ASN A 419 -12.38 -4.74 16.40
N PRO A 420 -11.83 -4.62 15.17
CA PRO A 420 -11.64 -3.33 14.51
C PRO A 420 -12.88 -2.45 14.39
N ALA A 421 -14.08 -3.05 14.35
CA ALA A 421 -15.33 -2.32 14.28
C ALA A 421 -15.58 -1.42 15.51
N THR A 422 -15.00 -1.73 16.68
CA THR A 422 -15.21 -0.95 17.91
C THR A 422 -14.62 0.45 17.77
N TYR A 423 -13.34 0.54 17.44
CA TYR A 423 -12.64 1.81 17.31
C TYR A 423 -12.81 2.45 15.92
N GLN A 424 -13.25 1.70 14.90
CA GLN A 424 -13.63 2.29 13.62
C GLN A 424 -14.86 3.20 13.76
N ALA A 425 -15.83 2.85 14.59
CA ALA A 425 -17.02 3.67 14.82
C ALA A 425 -16.67 5.06 15.41
N GLU A 426 -15.64 5.13 16.25
CA GLU A 426 -15.14 6.39 16.81
C GLU A 426 -14.47 7.25 15.72
N LEU A 427 -13.69 6.63 14.83
CA LEU A 427 -13.06 7.30 13.68
C LEU A 427 -14.10 7.85 12.70
N ASP A 428 -15.15 7.07 12.41
CA ASP A 428 -16.22 7.45 11.49
C ASP A 428 -17.10 8.59 12.04
N ALA A 429 -17.15 8.75 13.37
CA ALA A 429 -17.90 9.80 14.05
C ALA A 429 -17.12 11.11 14.26
N MET A 430 -15.83 11.16 13.87
CA MET A 430 -15.02 12.37 14.01
C MET A 430 -15.56 13.52 13.17
N ASP A 431 -15.44 14.75 13.70
CA ASP A 431 -15.79 15.96 12.97
C ASP A 431 -15.01 16.04 11.66
N HIS A 432 -15.77 16.29 10.58
CA HIS A 432 -15.23 16.32 9.25
C HIS A 432 -15.94 17.37 8.39
N PRO A 433 -15.27 17.93 7.38
CA PRO A 433 -15.84 19.03 6.63
C PRO A 433 -16.97 18.59 5.72
N ILE A 434 -17.89 19.53 5.48
CA ILE A 434 -18.92 19.44 4.45
C ILE A 434 -18.26 19.73 3.09
N VAL A 435 -18.61 18.93 2.10
CA VAL A 435 -18.14 19.06 0.72
C VAL A 435 -19.21 19.79 -0.11
N ASP A 436 -18.81 20.85 -0.79
CA ASP A 436 -19.63 21.55 -1.78
C ASP A 436 -19.23 21.08 -3.19
N GLU A 437 -20.12 20.32 -3.82
CA GLU A 437 -19.91 19.80 -5.18
C GLU A 437 -20.11 20.86 -6.27
N MET A 438 -20.85 21.93 -5.97
CA MET A 438 -21.19 23.02 -6.89
C MET A 438 -20.77 24.38 -6.32
N PRO A 439 -19.47 24.55 -5.98
CA PRO A 439 -19.00 25.73 -5.29
C PRO A 439 -19.03 26.96 -6.21
N ASP A 440 -19.57 28.07 -5.72
CA ASP A 440 -19.54 29.37 -6.42
C ASP A 440 -19.21 30.49 -5.43
N GLY A 441 -18.07 31.15 -5.62
CA GLY A 441 -17.71 32.32 -4.84
C GLY A 441 -16.24 32.38 -4.45
N ASP A 442 -15.97 33.22 -3.45
CA ASP A 442 -14.61 33.46 -2.97
C ASP A 442 -14.13 32.31 -2.10
N ALA A 443 -12.88 31.91 -2.33
CA ALA A 443 -12.30 30.72 -1.74
C ALA A 443 -10.79 30.88 -1.54
N LYS A 444 -10.22 29.91 -0.81
CA LYS A 444 -8.77 29.76 -0.62
C LYS A 444 -8.31 28.33 -0.86
N ILE A 445 -7.09 28.16 -1.35
CA ILE A 445 -6.47 26.84 -1.54
C ILE A 445 -6.10 26.23 -0.17
N GLU A 446 -6.51 24.99 0.06
CA GLU A 446 -6.10 24.17 1.22
C GLU A 446 -4.93 23.27 0.87
N THR A 447 -4.93 22.68 -0.33
CA THR A 447 -3.77 22.02 -0.94
C THR A 447 -3.90 21.97 -2.46
N TYR A 448 -2.82 21.65 -3.16
CA TYR A 448 -2.76 21.66 -4.61
C TYR A 448 -1.74 20.67 -5.19
N THR A 449 -1.81 20.46 -6.49
CA THR A 449 -0.81 19.74 -7.29
C THR A 449 -0.76 20.30 -8.71
N VAL A 450 0.35 20.05 -9.40
CA VAL A 450 0.47 20.24 -10.85
C VAL A 450 0.77 18.88 -11.47
N VAL A 451 -0.16 18.36 -12.27
CA VAL A 451 -0.05 17.07 -12.94
C VAL A 451 0.78 17.22 -14.21
N HIS A 452 1.72 16.29 -14.42
CA HIS A 452 2.66 16.32 -15.54
C HIS A 452 2.52 15.09 -16.44
N GLY A 453 2.61 15.34 -17.74
CA GLY A 453 2.79 14.32 -18.76
C GLY A 453 4.28 14.00 -18.98
N ARG A 454 4.60 13.42 -20.14
CA ARG A 454 6.00 13.30 -20.58
C ARG A 454 6.58 14.61 -21.08
N GLU A 455 5.72 15.52 -21.55
CA GLU A 455 6.10 16.79 -22.19
C GLU A 455 6.05 18.00 -21.24
N GLY A 456 5.77 17.78 -19.93
CA GLY A 456 5.69 18.84 -18.92
C GLY A 456 4.31 18.94 -18.27
N ALA A 457 4.03 20.10 -17.66
CA ALA A 457 2.78 20.36 -16.92
C ALA A 457 1.55 20.28 -17.85
N GLN A 458 0.53 19.53 -17.44
CA GLN A 458 -0.71 19.35 -18.18
C GLN A 458 -1.87 20.17 -17.59
N PHE A 459 -2.09 20.07 -16.28
CA PHE A 459 -3.13 20.81 -15.57
C PHE A 459 -2.79 20.92 -14.07
N GLY A 460 -3.42 21.87 -13.39
CA GLY A 460 -3.32 22.04 -11.94
C GLY A 460 -4.64 21.70 -11.26
N MET A 461 -4.55 21.14 -10.07
CA MET A 461 -5.71 20.79 -9.23
C MET A 461 -5.57 21.41 -7.86
N VAL A 462 -6.70 21.79 -7.27
CA VAL A 462 -6.78 22.30 -5.91
C VAL A 462 -7.89 21.61 -5.14
N LEU A 463 -7.61 21.37 -3.86
CA LEU A 463 -8.63 21.25 -2.82
C LEU A 463 -8.68 22.61 -2.11
N GLY A 464 -9.86 23.19 -2.01
CA GLY A 464 -10.03 24.53 -1.47
C GLY A 464 -11.16 24.63 -0.46
N ARG A 465 -11.21 25.76 0.24
CA ARG A 465 -12.25 26.10 1.22
C ARG A 465 -12.97 27.36 0.79
N MET A 466 -14.30 27.33 0.81
CA MET A 466 -15.14 28.51 0.64
C MET A 466 -14.90 29.49 1.80
N ASN A 467 -14.83 30.79 1.51
CA ASN A 467 -14.53 31.80 2.55
C ASN A 467 -15.69 32.05 3.52
N ASP A 468 -16.93 31.89 3.06
CA ASP A 468 -18.15 32.17 3.83
C ASP A 468 -18.60 30.99 4.71
N THR A 469 -18.51 29.77 4.18
CA THR A 469 -19.02 28.53 4.82
C THR A 469 -17.91 27.63 5.34
N GLY A 470 -16.69 27.77 4.84
CA GLY A 470 -15.60 26.82 5.11
C GLY A 470 -15.81 25.44 4.46
N HIS A 471 -16.85 25.26 3.64
CA HIS A 471 -17.06 24.02 2.91
C HIS A 471 -15.91 23.73 1.96
N ARG A 472 -15.59 22.45 1.79
CA ARG A 472 -14.49 22.03 0.92
C ARG A 472 -14.98 21.78 -0.50
N PHE A 473 -14.13 22.10 -1.48
CA PHE A 473 -14.37 21.74 -2.87
C PHE A 473 -13.11 21.18 -3.54
N VAL A 474 -13.31 20.53 -4.69
CA VAL A 474 -12.25 20.18 -5.65
C VAL A 474 -12.43 21.03 -6.89
N ALA A 475 -11.34 21.55 -7.45
CA ALA A 475 -11.36 22.28 -8.72
C ALA A 475 -10.06 22.11 -9.50
N HIS A 476 -10.14 22.35 -10.82
CA HIS A 476 -8.97 22.57 -11.67
C HIS A 476 -8.65 24.06 -11.71
N VAL A 477 -7.40 24.42 -12.00
CA VAL A 477 -7.04 25.81 -12.33
C VAL A 477 -7.13 26.03 -13.85
N PRO A 478 -7.26 27.28 -14.33
CA PRO A 478 -7.15 27.58 -15.76
C PRO A 478 -5.90 26.96 -16.38
N ALA A 479 -6.02 26.46 -17.62
CA ALA A 479 -4.93 25.84 -18.37
C ALA A 479 -3.91 26.89 -18.90
N ASP A 480 -3.40 27.74 -18.01
CA ASP A 480 -2.41 28.77 -18.27
C ASP A 480 -1.02 28.28 -17.86
N LYS A 481 -0.08 28.27 -18.81
CA LYS A 481 1.27 27.76 -18.57
C LYS A 481 2.03 28.55 -17.51
N ALA A 482 1.88 29.88 -17.48
CA ALA A 482 2.58 30.72 -16.50
C ALA A 482 2.05 30.48 -15.08
N LEU A 483 0.74 30.23 -14.95
CA LEU A 483 0.12 29.83 -13.69
C LEU A 483 0.67 28.48 -13.22
N LEU A 484 0.68 27.44 -14.07
CA LEU A 484 1.19 26.12 -13.70
C LEU A 484 2.66 26.15 -13.26
N GLU A 485 3.50 26.95 -13.93
CA GLU A 485 4.90 27.16 -13.50
C GLU A 485 5.01 27.95 -12.19
N THR A 486 4.12 28.93 -11.98
CA THR A 486 4.05 29.68 -10.72
C THR A 486 3.68 28.77 -9.56
N MET A 487 2.73 27.85 -9.73
CA MET A 487 2.33 26.91 -8.68
C MET A 487 3.47 26.00 -8.22
N LYS A 488 4.45 25.71 -9.09
CA LYS A 488 5.64 24.90 -8.74
C LYS A 488 6.72 25.68 -8.00
N THR A 489 6.76 27.01 -8.16
CA THR A 489 7.88 27.83 -7.70
C THR A 489 7.50 28.78 -6.56
N LYS A 490 6.22 29.09 -6.41
CA LYS A 490 5.66 29.91 -5.33
C LYS A 490 4.70 29.12 -4.46
N GLU A 491 4.53 29.59 -3.23
CA GLU A 491 3.52 29.06 -2.33
C GLU A 491 2.12 29.39 -2.84
N MET A 492 1.27 28.36 -2.91
CA MET A 492 -0.15 28.48 -3.27
C MET A 492 -1.09 28.09 -2.13
N LEU A 493 -0.59 27.46 -1.06
CA LEU A 493 -1.39 27.18 0.13
C LEU A 493 -1.91 28.49 0.74
N GLY A 494 -3.21 28.53 0.99
CA GLY A 494 -3.90 29.73 1.48
C GLY A 494 -4.12 30.82 0.44
N ALA A 495 -3.63 30.67 -0.80
CA ALA A 495 -3.87 31.66 -1.85
C ALA A 495 -5.37 31.83 -2.10
N SER A 496 -5.81 33.09 -2.14
CA SER A 496 -7.21 33.46 -2.36
C SER A 496 -7.54 33.44 -3.86
N GLY A 497 -8.82 33.23 -4.18
CA GLY A 497 -9.31 33.25 -5.54
C GLY A 497 -10.82 33.07 -5.59
N ASN A 498 -11.34 32.85 -6.79
CA ASN A 498 -12.77 32.60 -7.02
C ASN A 498 -12.95 31.21 -7.64
N VAL A 499 -13.89 30.43 -7.12
CA VAL A 499 -14.28 29.13 -7.67
C VAL A 499 -15.62 29.24 -8.38
N LYS A 500 -15.73 28.56 -9.51
CA LYS A 500 -16.97 28.42 -10.28
C LYS A 500 -17.33 26.95 -10.47
N PRO A 501 -18.63 26.61 -10.42
CA PRO A 501 -19.06 25.24 -10.56
C PRO A 501 -18.91 24.78 -12.00
N ALA A 502 -18.71 23.46 -12.16
CA ALA A 502 -18.73 22.81 -13.46
C ALA A 502 -20.04 23.10 -14.20
N GLN A 503 -19.94 23.43 -15.48
CA GLN A 503 -21.10 23.48 -16.37
C GLN A 503 -21.34 22.07 -16.97
N PRO A 504 -22.60 21.66 -17.16
CA PRO A 504 -22.90 20.42 -17.88
C PRO A 504 -22.38 20.47 -19.32
N GLY A 505 -21.72 19.39 -19.75
CA GLY A 505 -21.34 19.18 -21.15
C GLY A 505 -22.53 18.84 -22.05
N ALA A 506 -22.28 18.77 -23.35
CA ALA A 506 -23.31 18.42 -24.35
C ALA A 506 -23.87 16.99 -24.17
N ASP A 507 -23.13 16.11 -23.47
CA ASP A 507 -23.54 14.75 -23.11
C ASP A 507 -24.27 14.69 -21.74
N GLY A 508 -24.55 15.85 -21.13
CA GLY A 508 -25.20 15.97 -19.83
C GLY A 508 -24.30 15.69 -18.62
N LYS A 509 -23.04 15.33 -18.82
CA LYS A 509 -22.09 15.09 -17.72
C LYS A 509 -21.50 16.41 -17.23
N LEU A 510 -21.39 16.57 -15.91
CA LEU A 510 -20.72 17.72 -15.32
C LEU A 510 -19.21 17.66 -15.62
N GLY A 511 -18.63 18.77 -16.08
CA GLY A 511 -17.19 18.95 -16.20
C GLY A 511 -16.48 19.06 -14.85
N THR A 512 -15.39 19.83 -14.79
CA THR A 512 -14.69 20.15 -13.54
C THR A 512 -15.01 21.55 -13.06
N ASN A 513 -15.04 21.74 -11.74
CA ASN A 513 -15.08 23.07 -11.14
C ASN A 513 -13.77 23.79 -11.48
N THR A 514 -13.82 25.13 -11.58
CA THR A 514 -12.63 25.94 -11.93
C THR A 514 -12.32 26.93 -10.82
N PHE A 515 -11.11 26.88 -10.26
CA PHE A 515 -10.59 27.86 -9.32
C PHE A 515 -9.61 28.80 -10.02
N THR A 516 -9.90 30.09 -9.98
CA THR A 516 -9.03 31.14 -10.53
C THR A 516 -8.37 31.89 -9.37
N PRO A 517 -7.04 31.74 -9.16
CA PRO A 517 -6.33 32.51 -8.14
C PRO A 517 -6.49 34.02 -8.38
N ALA A 518 -6.53 34.79 -7.30
CA ALA A 518 -6.43 36.25 -7.37
C ALA A 518 -5.06 36.67 -7.94
N ALA A 519 -5.05 37.76 -8.70
CA ALA A 519 -3.86 38.29 -9.36
C ALA A 519 -2.79 38.81 -8.38
#